data_AF-X0Z9R1-F1
#
_entry.id   AF-X0Z9R1-F1
#
_cell.length_a   1.000
_cell.length_b   1.000
_cell.length_c   1.000
_cell.angle_alpha   90.00
_cell.angle_beta   90.00
_cell.angle_gamma   90.00
#
_symmetry.space_group_name_H-M   'P 1'
#
loop_
_entity.id
_entity.type
_entity.pdbx_description
1 polymer ?
#
loop_
_entity_poly.entity_id
_entity_poly.type
_entity_poly.pdbx_seq_one_letter_code
_entity_poly.pdbx_strand_id
1 'polypeptide(L)'
;MSNLLKNNEEIKIGVYVCDCGINIAGVIDVPALTEYAKTLPNVALAKEYKFMCSSIGQEMIKEDIEAGLINRVIVAACSPRMHEPTFRMVVKEVGVNEFLFEMANIREHATWVNLDDPEGAFKIAKDHVRMAVAKLSELKPLEVELVKVEPACLVIGAGIAGMNASIDLAKEGYDVYLV
;
A
#
# COMPACT_ATOMS: atom_id res chain seq x y z
N MET A 1 -0.28 -3.00 -24.93
CA MET A 1 0.53 -1.91 -24.35
C MET A 1 1.20 -2.44 -23.08
N SER A 2 2.08 -3.44 -23.24
CA SER A 2 2.72 -4.15 -22.14
C SER A 2 4.19 -3.72 -22.06
N ASN A 3 4.46 -2.58 -21.41
CA ASN A 3 5.76 -2.39 -20.80
C ASN A 3 5.77 -3.18 -19.48
N LEU A 4 5.73 -4.51 -19.62
CA LEU A 4 6.20 -5.39 -18.58
C LEU A 4 7.66 -5.00 -18.36
N LEU A 5 7.93 -4.36 -17.22
CA LEU A 5 9.28 -4.13 -16.71
C LEU A 5 10.09 -5.40 -16.96
N LYS A 6 10.96 -5.37 -17.97
CA LYS A 6 11.74 -6.53 -18.35
C LYS A 6 12.63 -6.84 -17.16
N ASN A 7 12.83 -8.12 -16.84
CA ASN A 7 13.65 -8.61 -15.73
C ASN A 7 15.12 -8.10 -15.68
N ASN A 8 15.52 -7.23 -16.61
CA ASN A 8 16.84 -6.61 -16.76
C ASN A 8 16.85 -5.08 -16.57
N GLU A 9 15.74 -4.46 -16.15
CA GLU A 9 15.75 -3.02 -15.84
C GLU A 9 16.38 -2.75 -14.46
N GLU A 10 17.24 -1.74 -14.41
CA GLU A 10 17.83 -1.22 -13.18
C GLU A 10 16.74 -0.89 -12.15
N ILE A 11 16.90 -1.39 -10.92
CA ILE A 11 15.91 -1.19 -9.86
C ILE A 11 15.97 0.25 -9.36
N LYS A 12 14.86 0.97 -9.46
CA LYS A 12 14.70 2.35 -9.01
C LYS A 12 13.51 2.45 -8.08
N ILE A 13 13.77 2.36 -6.77
CA ILE A 13 12.75 2.41 -5.72
C ILE A 13 12.45 3.87 -5.35
N GLY A 14 11.17 4.23 -5.37
CA GLY A 14 10.68 5.45 -4.72
C GLY A 14 10.16 5.15 -3.33
N VAL A 15 10.69 5.84 -2.31
CA VAL A 15 10.21 5.72 -0.93
C VAL A 15 9.40 6.95 -0.55
N TYR A 16 8.14 6.75 -0.16
CA TYR A 16 7.24 7.82 0.24
C TYR A 16 6.87 7.70 1.70
N VAL A 17 7.29 8.66 2.52
CA VAL A 17 7.07 8.65 3.97
C VAL A 17 5.89 9.56 4.31
N CYS A 18 4.92 9.02 5.06
CA CYS A 18 3.70 9.73 5.41
C CYS A 18 3.79 10.32 6.83
N ASP A 19 3.39 11.58 7.01
CA ASP A 19 3.23 12.17 8.35
C ASP A 19 2.00 11.63 9.08
N CYS A 20 0.97 11.29 8.30
CA CYS A 20 -0.36 10.97 8.77
C CYS A 20 -0.91 12.04 9.75
N GLY A 21 -0.73 13.31 9.38
CA GLY A 21 -0.99 14.43 10.28
C GLY A 21 0.00 14.43 11.44
N ILE A 22 -0.48 14.12 12.65
CA ILE A 22 0.37 14.01 13.85
C ILE A 22 0.57 12.55 14.29
N ASN A 23 -0.03 11.58 13.59
CA ASN A 23 0.00 10.19 14.03
C ASN A 23 1.38 9.55 13.86
N ILE A 24 2.16 9.99 12.87
CA ILE A 24 3.55 9.56 12.67
C ILE A 24 4.48 10.72 13.00
N ALA A 25 4.29 11.88 12.34
CA ALA A 25 5.15 13.06 12.53
C ALA A 25 5.06 13.71 13.93
N GLY A 26 4.04 13.38 14.73
CA GLY A 26 3.97 13.81 16.13
C GLY A 26 4.85 13.01 17.08
N VAL A 27 5.41 11.89 16.63
CA VAL A 27 6.21 10.96 17.45
C VAL A 27 7.64 10.85 16.93
N ILE A 28 7.83 10.79 15.61
CA ILE A 28 9.14 10.63 14.99
C ILE A 28 9.45 11.76 14.00
N ASP A 29 10.74 11.98 13.77
CA ASP A 29 11.25 12.90 12.75
C ASP A 29 11.12 12.29 11.35
N VAL A 30 10.01 12.58 10.66
CA VAL A 30 9.73 12.09 9.30
C VAL A 30 10.73 12.62 8.26
N PRO A 31 11.15 13.90 8.28
CA PRO A 31 12.23 14.39 7.42
C PRO A 31 13.51 13.57 7.55
N ALA A 32 13.96 13.28 8.78
CA ALA A 32 15.16 12.48 9.01
C ALA A 32 15.01 11.03 8.52
N LEU A 33 13.81 10.44 8.64
CA LEU A 33 13.52 9.10 8.10
C LEU A 33 13.57 9.09 6.56
N THR A 34 13.08 10.17 5.93
CA THR A 34 13.11 10.36 4.48
C THR A 34 14.54 10.49 3.97
N GLU A 35 15.39 11.28 4.63
CA GLU A 35 16.82 11.38 4.29
C GLU A 35 17.54 10.04 4.50
N TYR A 36 17.23 9.32 5.57
CA TYR A 36 17.77 7.97 5.78
C TYR A 36 17.40 7.03 4.62
N ALA A 37 16.15 7.05 4.15
CA ALA A 37 15.71 6.19 3.07
C ALA A 37 16.53 6.37 1.78
N LYS A 38 16.96 7.60 1.46
CA LYS A 38 17.82 7.90 0.30
C LYS A 38 19.19 7.23 0.35
N THR A 39 19.66 6.83 1.54
CA THR A 39 20.95 6.14 1.72
C THR A 39 20.89 4.64 1.43
N LEU A 40 19.68 4.09 1.27
CA LEU A 40 19.47 2.66 1.09
C LEU A 40 19.72 2.23 -0.37
N PRO A 41 20.18 0.98 -0.61
CA PRO A 41 20.42 0.48 -1.96
C PRO A 41 19.17 0.57 -2.85
N ASN A 42 19.39 0.87 -4.13
CA ASN A 42 18.35 0.96 -5.18
C ASN A 42 17.29 2.06 -4.96
N VAL A 43 17.37 2.85 -3.88
CA VAL A 43 16.45 3.99 -3.67
C VAL A 43 16.88 5.13 -4.57
N ALA A 44 16.08 5.42 -5.59
CA ALA A 44 16.33 6.50 -6.54
C ALA A 44 15.84 7.85 -6.02
N LEU A 45 14.75 7.85 -5.25
CA LEU A 45 14.24 9.03 -4.56
C LEU A 45 13.53 8.65 -3.26
N ALA A 46 13.47 9.60 -2.34
CA ALA A 46 12.58 9.54 -1.20
C ALA A 46 11.90 10.90 -1.00
N LYS A 47 10.61 10.88 -0.72
CA LYS A 47 9.79 12.08 -0.49
C LYS A 47 8.94 11.90 0.76
N GLU A 48 8.68 13.01 1.44
CA GLU A 48 7.70 13.07 2.52
C GLU A 48 6.44 13.78 2.06
N TYR A 49 5.29 13.39 2.61
CA TYR A 49 4.06 14.14 2.44
C TYR A 49 3.07 13.89 3.57
N LYS A 50 2.24 14.89 3.86
CA LYS A 50 1.33 14.90 5.00
C LYS A 50 0.35 13.72 5.02
N PHE A 51 -0.21 13.40 3.86
CA PHE A 51 -1.20 12.33 3.69
C PHE A 51 -0.97 11.61 2.36
N MET A 52 -0.11 10.59 2.36
CA MET A 52 0.20 9.82 1.14
C MET A 52 -1.04 9.18 0.49
N CYS A 53 -2.07 8.82 1.27
CA CYS A 53 -3.30 8.25 0.72
C CYS A 53 -4.26 9.28 0.11
N SER A 54 -4.00 10.58 0.26
CA SER A 54 -4.80 11.62 -0.39
C SER A 54 -4.54 11.67 -1.90
N SER A 55 -5.43 12.31 -2.66
CA SER A 55 -5.24 12.48 -4.12
C SER A 55 -3.89 13.08 -4.48
N ILE A 56 -3.41 14.07 -3.73
CA ILE A 56 -2.10 14.71 -3.96
C ILE A 56 -0.95 13.73 -3.71
N GLY A 57 -1.03 12.94 -2.63
CA GLY A 57 -0.01 11.94 -2.33
C GLY A 57 0.03 10.82 -3.37
N GLN A 58 -1.14 10.39 -3.87
CA GLN A 58 -1.23 9.40 -4.93
C GLN A 58 -0.69 9.94 -6.26
N GLU A 59 -1.03 11.18 -6.63
CA GLU A 59 -0.55 11.81 -7.86
C GLU A 59 0.96 11.98 -7.86
N MET A 60 1.56 12.34 -6.73
CA MET A 60 3.01 12.42 -6.58
C MET A 60 3.72 11.11 -6.96
N ILE A 61 3.15 9.96 -6.56
CA ILE A 61 3.70 8.64 -6.91
C ILE A 61 3.58 8.41 -8.41
N LYS A 62 2.42 8.74 -8.99
CA LYS A 62 2.13 8.58 -10.42
C LYS A 62 3.09 9.41 -11.28
N GLU A 63 3.24 10.69 -10.96
CA GLU A 63 4.13 11.62 -11.66
C GLU A 63 5.59 11.11 -11.67
N ASP A 64 6.08 10.57 -10.55
CA ASP A 64 7.44 10.04 -10.47
C ASP A 64 7.63 8.76 -11.30
N ILE A 65 6.61 7.89 -11.37
CA ILE A 65 6.61 6.70 -12.22
C ILE A 65 6.59 7.11 -13.69
N GLU A 66 5.68 8.01 -14.08
CA GLU A 66 5.51 8.46 -15.47
C GLU A 66 6.72 9.25 -15.97
N ALA A 67 7.38 10.02 -15.10
CA ALA A 67 8.65 10.67 -15.39
C ALA A 67 9.83 9.67 -15.53
N GLY A 68 9.61 8.38 -15.28
CA GLY A 68 10.62 7.33 -15.39
C GLY A 68 11.67 7.36 -14.29
N LEU A 69 11.41 8.10 -13.21
CA LEU A 69 12.34 8.25 -12.08
C LEU A 69 12.39 6.96 -11.24
N ILE A 70 11.28 6.23 -11.16
CA ILE A 70 11.13 5.01 -10.36
C ILE A 70 10.36 3.93 -11.11
N ASN A 71 10.58 2.67 -10.72
CA ASN A 71 9.85 1.51 -11.23
C ASN A 71 9.35 0.57 -10.12
N ARG A 72 9.57 0.94 -8.86
CA ARG A 72 9.07 0.24 -7.67
C ARG A 72 8.72 1.26 -6.59
N VAL A 73 7.72 0.97 -5.77
CA VAL A 73 7.20 1.94 -4.79
C VAL A 73 7.16 1.34 -3.40
N ILE A 74 7.66 2.11 -2.43
CA ILE A 74 7.44 1.87 -1.00
C ILE A 74 6.64 3.03 -0.44
N VAL A 75 5.57 2.74 0.29
CA VAL A 75 4.91 3.73 1.15
C VAL A 75 5.15 3.36 2.60
N ALA A 76 5.87 4.22 3.32
CA ALA A 76 6.10 4.12 4.76
C ALA A 76 5.01 4.91 5.50
N ALA A 77 3.98 4.21 5.95
CA ALA A 77 2.78 4.83 6.52
C ALA A 77 2.05 3.89 7.50
N CYS A 78 0.77 3.62 7.24
CA CYS A 78 -0.10 2.78 8.05
C CYS A 78 -0.05 1.30 7.66
N SER A 79 -0.91 0.49 8.27
CA SER A 79 -1.02 -0.94 7.98
C SER A 79 -1.35 -1.25 6.51
N PRO A 80 -0.69 -2.25 5.89
CA PRO A 80 -1.07 -2.77 4.57
C PRO A 80 -2.53 -3.25 4.55
N ARG A 81 -3.06 -3.75 5.68
CA ARG A 81 -4.48 -4.17 5.79
C ARG A 81 -5.47 -3.04 5.49
N MET A 82 -5.03 -1.79 5.58
CA MET A 82 -5.86 -0.61 5.35
C MET A 82 -5.71 -0.05 3.94
N HIS A 83 -4.47 0.24 3.49
CA HIS A 83 -4.24 1.01 2.26
C HIS A 83 -3.35 0.31 1.23
N GLU A 84 -2.93 -0.95 1.43
CA GLU A 84 -2.22 -1.69 0.38
C GLU A 84 -3.06 -1.78 -0.91
N PRO A 85 -4.36 -2.13 -0.88
CA PRO A 85 -5.19 -2.14 -2.09
C PRO A 85 -5.25 -0.77 -2.78
N THR A 86 -5.27 0.32 -2.00
CA THR A 86 -5.26 1.69 -2.53
C THR A 86 -3.99 1.97 -3.32
N PHE A 87 -2.81 1.74 -2.74
CA PHE A 87 -1.55 2.05 -3.42
C PHE A 87 -1.19 1.07 -4.52
N ARG A 88 -1.61 -0.19 -4.41
CA ARG A 88 -1.55 -1.15 -5.53
C ARG A 88 -2.33 -0.65 -6.75
N MET A 89 -3.52 -0.06 -6.54
CA MET A 89 -4.30 0.55 -7.61
C MET A 89 -3.56 1.76 -8.21
N VAL A 90 -2.98 2.63 -7.38
CA VAL A 90 -2.21 3.80 -7.82
C VAL A 90 -1.08 3.43 -8.79
N VAL A 91 -0.24 2.46 -8.42
CA VAL A 91 0.88 2.06 -9.28
C VAL A 91 0.40 1.33 -10.55
N LYS A 92 -0.70 0.58 -10.45
CA LYS A 92 -1.33 -0.14 -11.56
C LYS A 92 -1.91 0.79 -12.62
N GLU A 93 -2.52 1.90 -12.19
CA GLU A 93 -3.11 2.90 -13.09
C GLU A 93 -2.07 3.52 -14.04
N VAL A 94 -0.82 3.64 -13.61
CA VAL A 94 0.30 4.16 -14.41
C VAL A 94 1.21 3.06 -14.97
N GLY A 95 0.71 1.82 -15.02
CA GLY A 95 1.33 0.71 -15.74
C GLY A 95 2.44 -0.05 -15.00
N VAL A 96 2.67 0.22 -13.72
CA VAL A 96 3.56 -0.59 -12.87
C VAL A 96 2.78 -1.78 -12.33
N ASN A 97 3.41 -2.96 -12.30
CA ASN A 97 2.78 -4.16 -11.76
C ASN A 97 2.46 -3.96 -10.27
N GLU A 98 1.23 -4.27 -9.86
CA GLU A 98 0.75 -4.01 -8.48
C GLU A 98 1.51 -4.76 -7.38
N PHE A 99 2.26 -5.81 -7.74
CA PHE A 99 3.11 -6.55 -6.81
C PHE A 99 4.55 -6.01 -6.73
N LEU A 100 4.86 -4.93 -7.46
CA LEU A 100 6.08 -4.13 -7.33
C LEU A 100 5.86 -2.89 -6.44
N PHE A 101 4.99 -3.07 -5.45
CA PHE A 101 4.68 -2.14 -4.39
C PHE A 101 4.88 -2.85 -3.04
N GLU A 102 5.42 -2.14 -2.06
CA GLU A 102 5.52 -2.62 -0.68
C GLU A 102 5.11 -1.54 0.33
N MET A 103 4.56 -1.95 1.47
CA MET A 103 4.14 -1.04 2.53
C MET A 103 5.00 -1.24 3.78
N ALA A 104 5.64 -0.17 4.25
CA ALA A 104 6.31 -0.17 5.56
C ALA A 104 5.36 0.41 6.61
N ASN A 105 4.85 -0.43 7.50
CA ASN A 105 3.94 0.01 8.56
C ASN A 105 4.69 0.68 9.70
N ILE A 106 4.77 2.01 9.68
CA ILE A 106 5.46 2.81 10.71
C ILE A 106 4.47 3.51 11.66
N ARG A 107 3.15 3.35 11.48
CA ARG A 107 2.13 3.91 12.38
C ARG A 107 1.73 2.92 13.45
N GLU A 108 0.94 1.90 13.07
CA GLU A 108 0.41 0.91 14.02
C GLU A 108 1.53 0.07 14.66
N HIS A 109 2.65 -0.13 13.96
CA HIS A 109 3.76 -0.98 14.43
C HIS A 109 4.99 -0.20 14.92
N ALA A 110 4.98 1.13 14.86
CA ALA A 110 6.06 1.95 15.42
C ALA A 110 5.50 3.12 16.25
N THR A 111 4.95 4.16 15.64
CA THR A 111 4.63 5.39 16.39
C THR A 111 3.50 5.24 17.40
N TRP A 112 2.39 4.56 17.06
CA TRP A 112 1.25 4.43 17.98
C TRP A 112 1.52 3.53 19.19
N VAL A 113 2.48 2.62 19.08
CA VAL A 113 2.83 1.68 20.17
C VAL A 113 4.08 2.08 20.94
N ASN A 114 4.77 3.16 20.52
CA ASN A 114 5.97 3.70 21.16
C ASN A 114 5.87 5.23 21.34
N LEU A 115 4.70 5.73 21.74
CA LEU A 115 4.45 7.18 21.92
C LEU A 115 5.44 7.83 22.92
N ASP A 116 5.79 7.10 23.98
CA ASP A 116 6.69 7.56 25.05
C ASP A 116 8.17 7.24 24.77
N ASP A 117 8.49 6.58 23.65
CA ASP A 117 9.85 6.29 23.19
C ASP A 117 10.06 6.70 21.71
N PRO A 118 10.12 8.01 21.40
CA PRO A 118 10.40 8.51 20.06
C PRO A 118 11.66 7.93 19.40
N GLU A 119 12.72 7.73 20.18
CA GLU A 119 13.98 7.19 19.65
C GLU A 119 13.83 5.72 19.24
N GLY A 120 13.16 4.91 20.06
CA GLY A 120 12.82 3.53 19.74
C GLY A 120 11.89 3.44 18.54
N ALA A 121 10.83 4.26 18.52
CA ALA A 121 9.89 4.36 17.40
C ALA A 121 10.62 4.67 16.08
N PHE A 122 11.56 5.63 16.10
CA PHE A 122 12.34 6.01 14.94
C PHE A 122 13.27 4.89 14.46
N LYS A 123 13.94 4.17 15.38
CA LYS A 123 14.77 3.00 15.04
C LYS A 123 13.94 1.90 14.37
N ILE A 124 12.75 1.60 14.91
CA ILE A 124 11.83 0.62 14.33
C ILE A 124 11.38 1.07 12.93
N ALA A 125 11.01 2.35 12.77
CA ALA A 125 10.58 2.89 11.48
C ALA A 125 11.70 2.79 10.42
N LYS A 126 12.95 3.14 10.78
CA LYS A 126 14.12 2.95 9.91
C LYS A 126 14.29 1.50 9.48
N ASP A 127 14.19 0.57 10.42
CA ASP A 127 14.37 -0.85 10.13
C ASP A 127 13.24 -1.40 9.26
N HIS A 128 11.99 -0.96 9.47
CA HIS A 128 10.86 -1.31 8.60
C HIS A 128 11.04 -0.78 7.17
N VAL A 129 11.48 0.46 6.99
CA VAL A 129 11.80 0.99 5.66
C VAL A 129 12.93 0.18 5.01
N ARG A 130 14.01 -0.12 5.75
CA ARG A 130 15.13 -0.92 5.25
C ARG A 130 14.71 -2.35 4.85
N MET A 131 13.86 -2.99 5.65
CA MET A 131 13.30 -4.31 5.35
C MET A 131 12.40 -4.28 4.12
N ALA A 132 11.57 -3.24 3.96
CA ALA A 132 10.73 -3.06 2.78
C ALA A 132 11.59 -2.86 1.53
N VAL A 133 12.66 -2.07 1.59
CA VAL A 133 13.62 -1.90 0.48
C VAL A 133 14.28 -3.22 0.10
N ALA A 134 14.74 -4.00 1.09
CA ALA A 134 15.36 -5.30 0.86
C ALA A 134 14.38 -6.27 0.19
N LYS A 135 13.13 -6.37 0.69
CA LYS A 135 12.09 -7.22 0.11
C LYS A 135 11.73 -6.78 -1.31
N LEU A 136 11.46 -5.48 -1.50
CA LEU A 136 11.02 -4.94 -2.77
C LEU A 136 12.08 -5.04 -3.86
N SER A 137 13.37 -5.05 -3.50
CA SER A 137 14.46 -5.31 -4.44
C SER A 137 14.39 -6.72 -5.06
N GLU A 138 13.84 -7.69 -4.32
CA GLU A 138 13.73 -9.09 -4.76
C GLU A 138 12.35 -9.45 -5.35
N LEU A 139 11.34 -8.58 -5.19
CA LEU A 139 10.01 -8.83 -5.72
C LEU A 139 10.03 -8.92 -7.25
N LYS A 140 9.10 -9.71 -7.79
CA LYS A 140 8.92 -9.90 -9.22
C LYS A 140 7.49 -9.52 -9.58
N PRO A 141 7.25 -9.02 -10.80
CA PRO A 141 5.89 -8.80 -11.25
C PRO A 141 5.12 -10.12 -11.23
N LEU A 142 3.88 -10.09 -10.71
CA LEU A 142 2.99 -11.25 -10.68
C LEU A 142 1.72 -10.97 -11.49
N GLU A 143 1.06 -12.03 -11.94
CA GLU A 143 -0.23 -11.96 -12.61
C GLU A 143 -1.36 -12.27 -11.63
N VAL A 144 -2.48 -11.56 -11.76
CA VAL A 144 -3.68 -11.83 -10.98
C VAL A 144 -4.44 -12.97 -11.64
N GLU A 145 -4.73 -14.02 -10.89
CA GLU A 145 -5.58 -15.11 -11.37
C GLU A 145 -7.04 -14.68 -11.37
N LEU A 146 -7.68 -14.80 -12.55
CA LEU A 146 -9.11 -14.56 -12.70
C LEU A 146 -9.87 -15.87 -12.45
N VAL A 147 -10.79 -15.83 -11.50
CA VAL A 147 -11.64 -16.97 -11.15
C VAL A 147 -13.10 -16.66 -11.46
N LYS A 148 -13.86 -17.69 -11.85
CA LYS A 148 -15.30 -17.55 -12.07
C LYS A 148 -16.01 -17.40 -10.72
N VAL A 149 -16.83 -16.37 -10.59
CA VAL A 149 -17.76 -16.20 -9.46
C VAL A 149 -19.09 -16.86 -9.84
N GLU A 150 -19.58 -17.76 -9.00
CA GLU A 150 -20.90 -18.34 -9.15
C GLU A 150 -21.96 -17.28 -8.81
N PRO A 151 -22.98 -17.04 -9.66
CA PRO A 151 -24.02 -16.02 -9.43
C PRO A 151 -25.05 -16.48 -8.38
N ALA A 152 -24.58 -16.96 -7.23
CA ALA A 152 -25.40 -17.44 -6.13
C ALA A 152 -24.85 -16.95 -4.78
N CYS A 153 -25.75 -16.75 -3.81
CA CYS A 153 -25.45 -16.24 -2.49
C CYS A 153 -25.93 -17.18 -1.39
N LEU A 154 -25.15 -17.32 -0.31
CA LEU A 154 -25.55 -17.98 0.93
C LEU A 154 -25.69 -16.93 2.02
N VAL A 155 -26.87 -16.84 2.61
CA VAL A 155 -27.17 -15.97 3.75
C VAL A 155 -27.39 -16.85 4.99
N ILE A 156 -26.63 -16.60 6.06
CA ILE A 156 -26.72 -17.35 7.31
C ILE A 156 -27.39 -16.47 8.37
N GLY A 157 -28.55 -16.88 8.83
CA GLY A 157 -29.39 -16.21 9.82
C GLY A 157 -30.65 -15.59 9.21
N ALA A 158 -31.80 -16.25 9.40
CA ALA A 158 -33.12 -15.78 8.96
C ALA A 158 -33.74 -14.66 9.85
N GLY A 159 -32.91 -13.80 10.44
CA GLY A 159 -33.37 -12.59 11.13
C GLY A 159 -33.73 -11.47 10.14
N ILE A 160 -34.11 -10.30 10.66
CA ILE A 160 -34.49 -9.15 9.82
C ILE A 160 -33.38 -8.72 8.84
N ALA A 161 -32.10 -8.82 9.24
CA ALA A 161 -30.98 -8.52 8.36
C ALA A 161 -30.85 -9.54 7.22
N GLY A 162 -30.88 -10.84 7.53
CA GLY A 162 -30.72 -11.89 6.52
C GLY A 162 -31.91 -12.00 5.58
N MET A 163 -33.14 -11.83 6.07
CA MET A 163 -34.33 -11.80 5.22
C MET A 163 -34.29 -10.63 4.22
N ASN A 164 -33.94 -9.41 4.67
CA ASN A 164 -33.82 -8.26 3.78
C ASN A 164 -32.70 -8.46 2.75
N ALA A 165 -31.51 -8.88 3.19
CA ALA A 165 -30.41 -9.17 2.27
C ALA A 165 -30.79 -10.22 1.22
N SER A 166 -31.50 -11.28 1.63
CA SER A 166 -31.95 -12.33 0.71
C SER A 166 -32.97 -11.82 -0.30
N ILE A 167 -33.94 -11.01 0.13
CA ILE A 167 -34.95 -10.42 -0.75
C ILE A 167 -34.31 -9.48 -1.77
N ASP A 168 -33.37 -8.63 -1.34
CA ASP A 168 -32.70 -7.68 -2.21
C ASP A 168 -31.84 -8.40 -3.26
N LEU A 169 -31.06 -9.41 -2.86
CA LEU A 169 -30.25 -10.22 -3.78
C LEU A 169 -31.13 -11.01 -4.77
N ALA A 170 -32.23 -11.61 -4.31
CA ALA A 170 -33.14 -12.35 -5.17
C ALA A 170 -33.86 -11.44 -6.20
N LYS A 171 -34.19 -10.19 -5.82
CA LYS A 171 -34.77 -9.20 -6.75
C LYS A 171 -33.81 -8.79 -7.85
N GLU A 172 -32.51 -8.74 -7.58
CA GLU A 172 -31.46 -8.51 -8.58
C GLU A 172 -31.17 -9.75 -9.45
N GLY A 173 -31.85 -10.87 -9.21
CA GLY A 173 -31.80 -12.07 -10.05
C GLY A 173 -30.75 -13.10 -9.66
N TYR A 174 -30.17 -13.02 -8.46
CA TYR A 174 -29.24 -14.02 -7.94
C TYR A 174 -29.98 -15.18 -7.25
N ASP A 175 -29.45 -16.40 -7.36
CA ASP A 175 -29.91 -17.53 -6.56
C ASP A 175 -29.52 -17.32 -5.09
N VAL A 176 -30.45 -17.43 -4.15
CA VAL A 176 -30.19 -17.20 -2.72
C VAL A 176 -30.59 -18.40 -1.87
N TYR A 177 -29.62 -18.90 -1.11
CA TYR A 177 -29.82 -19.91 -0.08
C TYR A 177 -29.84 -19.22 1.29
N LEU A 178 -30.95 -19.28 2.02
CA LEU A 178 -31.07 -18.73 3.38
C LEU A 178 -31.12 -19.89 4.40
N VAL A 179 -30.20 -19.89 5.36
CA VAL A 179 -30.06 -20.90 6.43
C VAL A 179 -30.27 -20.30 7.81
#